data_AF-A0A497DGE0-F1
#
_entry.id   AF-A0A497DGE0-F1
#
_cell.length_a   1.000
_cell.length_b   1.000
_cell.length_c   1.000
_cell.angle_alpha   90.00
_cell.angle_beta   90.00
_cell.angle_gamma   90.00
#
_symmetry.space_group_name_H-M   'P 1'
#
loop_
_entity.id
_entity.type
_entity.pdbx_description
1 polymer ?
#
loop_
_entity_poly.entity_id
_entity_poly.type
_entity_poly.pdbx_seq_one_letter_code
_entity_poly.pdbx_strand_id
1 'polypeptide(L)'
;MNLQLKNSLILAGTLIIGLVLGVLISGRVMHSKMANFRNFYTEQGFNRQIMNVIRPTEEQRKQLEPVFREQAKKNHDLFIQCRESHRELMEQFKQELNQYLTAGQMKRLERMERRMRRNQPEKFPPPGMEPGRGGGRRPGPHHGRQPVN
;
A
#
# COMPACT_ATOMS: atom_id res chain seq x y z
N MET A 1 -22.87 -42.90 -20.57
CA MET A 1 -21.68 -42.06 -20.28
C MET A 1 -20.53 -42.96 -19.85
N ASN A 2 -19.41 -42.91 -20.58
CA ASN A 2 -18.22 -43.70 -20.27
C ASN A 2 -17.68 -43.41 -18.87
N LEU A 3 -17.36 -44.46 -18.12
CA LEU A 3 -16.86 -44.39 -16.74
C LEU A 3 -15.56 -43.55 -16.65
N GLN A 4 -14.72 -43.64 -17.69
CA GLN A 4 -13.51 -42.84 -17.86
C GLN A 4 -13.79 -41.33 -17.91
N LEU A 5 -14.88 -40.91 -18.57
CA LEU A 5 -15.26 -39.50 -18.68
C LEU A 5 -15.72 -38.94 -17.32
N LYS A 6 -16.44 -39.74 -16.53
CA LYS A 6 -16.88 -39.34 -15.18
C LYS A 6 -15.71 -39.13 -14.24
N ASN A 7 -14.74 -40.05 -14.25
CA ASN A 7 -13.56 -39.96 -13.39
C ASN A 7 -12.67 -38.77 -13.77
N SER A 8 -12.46 -38.53 -15.07
CA SER A 8 -11.71 -37.35 -15.54
C SER A 8 -12.39 -36.03 -15.16
N LEU A 9 -13.73 -35.97 -15.19
CA LEU A 9 -14.47 -34.77 -14.79
C LEU A 9 -14.31 -34.48 -13.30
N ILE A 10 -14.37 -35.51 -12.46
CA ILE A 10 -14.21 -35.38 -11.01
C ILE A 10 -12.79 -34.91 -10.69
N LEU A 11 -11.77 -35.49 -11.35
CA LEU A 11 -10.38 -35.11 -11.15
C LEU A 11 -10.11 -33.65 -11.60
N ALA A 12 -10.67 -33.25 -12.74
CA ALA A 12 -10.58 -31.86 -13.19
C ALA A 12 -11.28 -30.90 -12.23
N GLY A 13 -12.44 -31.29 -11.69
CA GLY A 13 -13.19 -30.51 -10.71
C GLY A 13 -12.41 -30.28 -9.42
N THR A 14 -11.82 -31.33 -8.84
CA THR A 14 -11.02 -31.20 -7.61
C THR A 14 -9.75 -30.39 -7.83
N LEU A 15 -9.11 -30.49 -9.00
CA LEU A 15 -7.95 -29.68 -9.38
C LEU A 15 -8.30 -28.19 -9.44
N ILE A 16 -9.43 -27.84 -10.07
CA ILE A 16 -9.90 -26.44 -10.15
C ILE A 16 -10.20 -25.91 -8.76
N ILE A 17 -10.85 -26.68 -7.90
CA ILE A 17 -11.14 -26.28 -6.51
C ILE A 17 -9.83 -26.03 -5.74
N GLY A 18 -8.85 -26.93 -5.84
CA GLY A 18 -7.54 -26.77 -5.22
C GLY A 18 -6.81 -25.53 -5.71
N LEU A 19 -6.86 -25.24 -7.01
CA LEU A 19 -6.25 -24.06 -7.60
C LEU A 19 -6.92 -22.76 -7.13
N VAL A 20 -8.25 -22.72 -7.09
CA VAL A 20 -9.00 -21.56 -6.59
C VAL A 20 -8.69 -21.30 -5.12
N LEU A 21 -8.67 -22.34 -4.28
CA LEU A 21 -8.31 -22.21 -2.86
C LEU A 21 -6.86 -21.74 -2.68
N GLY A 22 -5.92 -22.29 -3.44
CA GLY A 22 -4.51 -21.89 -3.40
C GLY A 22 -4.31 -20.42 -3.75
N VAL A 23 -4.99 -19.92 -4.79
CA VAL A 23 -4.94 -18.51 -5.20
C VAL A 23 -5.59 -17.60 -4.16
N LEU A 24 -6.74 -17.98 -3.61
CA LEU A 24 -7.44 -17.19 -2.58
C LEU A 24 -6.63 -17.06 -1.28
N ILE A 25 -6.01 -18.14 -0.82
CA ILE A 25 -5.17 -18.13 0.38
C ILE A 25 -3.93 -17.27 0.14
N SER A 26 -3.25 -17.45 -1.00
CA SER A 26 -2.08 -16.67 -1.36
C SER A 26 -2.38 -15.18 -1.47
N GLY A 27 -3.51 -14.83 -2.10
CA GLY A 27 -3.96 -13.43 -2.21
C GLY A 27 -4.24 -12.79 -0.84
N ARG A 28 -4.87 -13.52 0.09
CA ARG A 28 -5.17 -13.01 1.44
C ARG A 28 -3.91 -12.84 2.29
N VAL A 29 -2.97 -13.77 2.21
CA VAL A 29 -1.68 -13.70 2.92
C VAL A 29 -0.79 -12.58 2.36
N MET A 30 -0.77 -12.38 1.05
CA MET A 30 -0.04 -11.26 0.43
C MET A 30 -0.61 -9.92 0.90
N HIS A 31 -1.94 -9.77 0.93
CA HIS A 31 -2.60 -8.53 1.35
C HIS A 31 -2.31 -8.16 2.81
N SER A 32 -2.24 -9.13 3.73
CA SER A 32 -1.96 -8.87 5.14
C SER A 32 -0.50 -8.47 5.38
N LYS A 33 0.45 -9.11 4.68
CA LYS A 33 1.87 -8.72 4.75
C LYS A 33 2.14 -7.34 4.15
N MET A 34 1.50 -7.01 3.03
CA MET A 34 1.63 -5.68 2.41
C MET A 34 1.08 -4.55 3.29
N ALA A 35 -0.01 -4.81 4.02
CA ALA A 35 -0.58 -3.85 4.97
C ALA A 35 0.34 -3.56 6.15
N ASN A 36 1.10 -4.56 6.61
CA ASN A 36 2.09 -4.39 7.68
C ASN A 36 3.32 -3.62 7.20
N PHE A 37 3.82 -3.91 5.99
CA PHE A 37 4.90 -3.13 5.38
C PHE A 37 4.53 -1.65 5.24
N ARG A 38 3.28 -1.34 4.84
CA ARG A 38 2.80 0.04 4.73
C ARG A 38 2.88 0.82 6.05
N ASN A 39 2.75 0.15 7.19
CA ASN A 39 2.81 0.82 8.48
C ASN A 39 4.26 1.16 8.88
N PHE A 40 5.25 0.35 8.52
CA PHE A 40 6.66 0.59 8.86
C PHE A 40 7.21 1.93 8.34
N TYR A 41 6.65 2.42 7.23
CA TYR A 41 7.04 3.69 6.61
C TYR A 41 6.40 4.93 7.26
N THR A 42 5.49 4.75 8.22
CA THR A 42 4.87 5.86 8.97
C THR A 42 5.53 5.99 10.34
N GLU A 43 5.63 7.22 10.85
CA GLU A 43 6.24 7.48 12.17
C GLU A 43 5.66 6.60 13.28
N GLN A 44 4.33 6.43 13.27
CA GLN A 44 3.62 5.60 14.26
C GLN A 44 3.82 4.10 14.03
N GLY A 45 3.93 3.62 12.79
CA GLY A 45 4.10 2.19 12.55
C GLY A 45 5.52 1.70 12.78
N PHE A 46 6.53 2.54 12.55
CA PHE A 46 7.90 2.30 13.02
C PHE A 46 7.95 2.16 14.54
N ASN A 47 7.42 3.14 15.27
CA ASN A 47 7.37 3.12 16.73
C ASN A 47 6.57 1.93 17.26
N ARG A 48 5.38 1.66 16.71
CA ARG A 48 4.53 0.54 17.11
C ARG A 48 5.23 -0.80 16.91
N GLN A 49 5.95 -0.99 15.81
CA GLN A 49 6.63 -2.25 15.54
C GLN A 49 7.79 -2.47 16.49
N ILE A 50 8.60 -1.43 16.77
CA ILE A 50 9.72 -1.53 17.70
C ILE A 50 9.22 -1.72 19.13
N MET A 51 8.19 -0.98 19.56
CA MET A 51 7.60 -1.14 20.89
C MET A 51 6.98 -2.53 21.10
N ASN A 52 6.40 -3.14 20.05
CA ASN A 52 5.88 -4.52 20.11
C ASN A 52 6.99 -5.57 20.27
N VAL A 53 8.20 -5.29 19.76
CA VAL A 53 9.36 -6.18 19.86
C VAL A 53 10.04 -6.03 21.22
N ILE A 54 10.31 -4.80 21.64
CA ILE A 54 11.08 -4.51 22.87
C ILE A 54 10.20 -4.67 24.13
N ARG A 55 8.88 -4.48 24.01
CA ARG A 55 7.90 -4.56 25.11
C ARG A 55 8.38 -3.85 26.39
N PRO A 56 8.70 -2.55 26.32
CA PRO A 56 9.24 -1.82 27.47
C PRO A 56 8.22 -1.71 28.60
N THR A 57 8.72 -1.59 29.84
CA THR A 57 7.89 -1.20 31.00
C THR A 57 7.35 0.23 30.84
N GLU A 58 6.31 0.60 31.58
CA GLU A 58 5.70 1.95 31.46
C GLU A 58 6.68 3.08 31.78
N GLU A 59 7.61 2.88 32.71
CA GLU A 59 8.65 3.86 33.02
C GLU A 59 9.71 3.97 31.91
N GLN A 60 10.12 2.85 31.32
CA GLN A 60 11.01 2.85 30.14
C GLN A 60 10.33 3.45 28.91
N ARG A 61 9.03 3.23 28.76
CA ARG A 61 8.23 3.78 27.66
C ARG A 61 8.25 5.31 27.64
N LYS A 62 8.06 5.96 28.80
CA LYS A 62 8.12 7.43 28.92
C LYS A 62 9.49 7.99 28.54
N GLN A 63 10.56 7.26 28.88
CA GLN A 63 11.93 7.65 28.55
C GLN A 63 12.28 7.43 27.06
N LEU A 64 11.72 6.38 26.45
CA LEU A 64 11.99 6.01 25.05
C LEU A 64 11.11 6.76 24.05
N GLU A 65 9.95 7.29 24.45
CA GLU A 65 9.06 8.04 23.57
C GLU A 65 9.75 9.20 22.81
N PRO A 66 10.54 10.09 23.46
CA PRO A 66 11.23 11.17 22.73
C PRO A 66 12.25 10.64 21.73
N VAL A 67 13.00 9.59 22.09
CA VAL A 67 14.00 8.95 21.20
C VAL A 67 13.32 8.38 19.97
N PHE A 68 12.24 7.64 20.17
CA PHE A 68 11.47 7.04 19.08
C PHE A 68 10.80 8.07 18.19
N ARG A 69 10.29 9.18 18.75
CA ARG A 69 9.70 10.27 17.98
C ARG A 69 10.73 10.93 17.06
N GLU A 70 11.92 11.20 17.56
CA GLU A 70 13.00 11.80 16.75
C GLU A 70 13.45 10.88 15.62
N GLN A 71 13.64 9.59 15.91
CA GLN A 71 14.04 8.60 14.91
C GLN A 71 12.95 8.35 13.87
N ALA A 72 11.69 8.31 14.30
CA ALA A 72 10.55 8.20 13.41
C ALA A 72 10.50 9.35 12.40
N LYS A 73 10.74 10.59 12.85
CA LYS A 73 10.81 11.77 11.98
C LYS A 73 11.96 11.69 10.99
N LYS A 74 13.18 11.37 11.46
CA LYS A 74 14.36 11.19 10.59
C LYS A 74 14.13 10.14 9.51
N ASN A 75 13.52 9.02 9.89
CA ASN A 75 13.16 7.95 8.97
C ASN A 75 12.13 8.43 7.93
N HIS A 76 11.13 9.21 8.35
CA HIS A 76 10.15 9.81 7.43
C HIS A 76 10.81 10.76 6.42
N ASP A 77 11.68 11.66 6.88
CA ASP A 77 12.40 12.60 6.03
C ASP A 77 13.28 11.86 5.00
N LEU A 78 13.99 10.81 5.42
CA LEU A 78 14.75 9.93 4.51
C LEU A 78 13.87 9.27 3.45
N PHE A 79 12.64 8.86 3.81
CA PHE A 79 11.70 8.29 2.86
C PHE A 79 11.20 9.31 1.83
N ILE A 80 10.91 10.54 2.25
CA ILE A 80 10.54 11.63 1.34
C ILE A 80 11.69 11.86 0.35
N GLN A 81 12.90 12.03 0.86
CA GLN A 81 14.08 12.28 0.04
C GLN A 81 14.32 11.13 -0.95
N CYS A 82 14.30 9.87 -0.50
CA CYS A 82 14.46 8.70 -1.36
C CYS A 82 13.40 8.65 -2.47
N ARG A 83 12.14 9.00 -2.14
CA ARG A 83 11.05 9.05 -3.12
C ARG A 83 11.27 10.14 -4.17
N GLU A 84 11.74 11.31 -3.77
CA GLU A 84 12.05 12.42 -4.67
C GLU A 84 13.23 12.06 -5.57
N SER A 85 14.34 11.58 -5.02
CA SER A 85 15.50 11.15 -5.80
C SER A 85 15.16 10.02 -6.78
N HIS A 86 14.35 9.05 -6.37
CA HIS A 86 13.89 8.00 -7.28
C HIS A 86 13.00 8.55 -8.40
N ARG A 87 12.17 9.55 -8.12
CA ARG A 87 11.34 10.20 -9.14
C ARG A 87 12.21 10.92 -10.17
N GLU A 88 13.18 11.70 -9.72
CA GLU A 88 14.11 12.41 -10.60
C GLU A 88 14.89 11.44 -11.49
N LEU A 89 15.42 10.35 -10.91
CA LEU A 89 16.10 9.30 -11.66
C LEU A 89 15.21 8.69 -12.75
N MET A 90 13.94 8.42 -12.44
CA MET A 90 12.99 7.88 -13.43
C MET A 90 12.62 8.89 -14.51
N GLU A 91 12.57 10.19 -14.18
CA GLU A 91 12.35 11.25 -15.17
C GLU A 91 13.55 11.37 -16.12
N GLN A 92 14.78 11.31 -15.60
CA GLN A 92 16.01 11.28 -16.41
C GLN A 92 16.05 10.05 -17.32
N PHE A 93 15.79 8.86 -16.77
CA PHE A 93 15.77 7.62 -17.53
C PHE A 93 14.77 7.66 -18.69
N LYS A 94 13.60 8.28 -18.52
CA LYS A 94 12.65 8.47 -19.63
C LYS A 94 13.17 9.40 -20.71
N GLN A 95 13.85 10.48 -20.33
CA GLN A 95 14.43 11.42 -21.29
C GLN A 95 15.47 10.73 -22.16
N GLU A 96 16.32 9.89 -21.55
CA GLU A 96 17.28 9.05 -22.27
C GLU A 96 16.58 8.06 -23.20
N LEU A 97 15.54 7.36 -22.70
CA LEU A 97 14.77 6.42 -23.52
C LEU A 97 14.02 7.08 -24.67
N ASN A 98 13.70 8.37 -24.59
CA ASN A 98 12.98 9.10 -25.65
C ASN A 98 13.76 9.14 -26.97
N GLN A 99 15.08 8.98 -26.91
CA GLN A 99 15.93 8.91 -28.10
C GLN A 99 15.84 7.56 -28.83
N TYR A 100 15.42 6.51 -28.13
CA TYR A 100 15.41 5.13 -28.64
C TYR A 100 14.01 4.57 -28.86
N LEU A 101 12.99 5.15 -28.23
CA LEU A 101 11.63 4.64 -28.24
C LEU A 101 10.74 5.39 -29.23
N THR A 102 9.87 4.64 -29.90
CA THR A 102 8.78 5.23 -30.68
C THR A 102 7.73 5.88 -29.77
N ALA A 103 6.97 6.84 -30.30
CA ALA A 103 5.88 7.49 -29.57
C ALA A 103 4.86 6.48 -28.99
N GLY A 104 4.60 5.38 -29.70
CA GLY A 104 3.71 4.31 -29.23
C GLY A 104 4.25 3.56 -28.01
N GLN A 105 5.57 3.29 -27.97
CA GLN A 105 6.24 2.67 -26.83
C GLN A 105 6.28 3.61 -25.63
N MET A 106 6.54 4.90 -25.86
CA MET A 106 6.51 5.92 -24.79
C MET A 106 5.13 6.00 -24.12
N LYS A 107 4.06 6.00 -24.92
CA LYS A 107 2.67 6.02 -24.42
C LYS A 107 2.32 4.77 -23.59
N ARG A 108 2.92 3.62 -23.89
CA ARG A 108 2.77 2.39 -23.08
C ARG A 108 3.51 2.52 -21.74
N LEU A 109 4.71 3.10 -21.76
CA LEU A 109 5.51 3.36 -20.55
C LEU A 109 4.78 4.30 -19.58
N GLU A 110 4.26 5.42 -20.08
CA GLU A 110 3.46 6.36 -19.27
C GLU A 110 2.18 5.72 -18.69
N ARG A 111 1.57 4.77 -19.41
CA ARG A 111 0.38 4.07 -18.94
C ARG A 111 0.71 3.11 -17.80
N MET A 112 1.85 2.42 -17.89
CA MET A 112 2.37 1.56 -16.82
C MET A 112 2.61 2.40 -15.56
N GLU A 113 3.30 3.53 -15.68
CA GLU A 113 3.55 4.42 -14.55
C GLU A 113 2.29 5.00 -13.93
N ARG A 114 1.32 5.46 -14.74
CA ARG A 114 0.05 5.95 -14.20
C ARG A 114 -0.68 4.90 -13.38
N ARG A 115 -0.60 3.62 -13.77
CA ARG A 115 -1.15 2.49 -12.99
C ARG A 115 -0.37 2.27 -11.70
N MET A 116 0.96 2.31 -11.76
CA MET A 116 1.82 2.19 -10.58
C MET A 116 1.56 3.34 -9.59
N ARG A 117 1.42 4.58 -10.07
CA ARG A 117 1.13 5.75 -9.23
C ARG A 117 -0.26 5.71 -8.62
N ARG A 118 -1.29 5.25 -9.34
CA ARG A 118 -2.63 5.03 -8.79
C ARG A 118 -2.68 3.94 -7.72
N ASN A 119 -1.80 2.94 -7.84
CA ASN A 119 -1.72 1.83 -6.90
C ASN A 119 -0.72 2.09 -5.76
N GLN A 120 0.05 3.19 -5.82
CA GLN A 120 0.78 3.66 -4.64
C GLN A 120 -0.25 4.14 -3.62
N PRO A 121 -0.26 3.59 -2.40
CA PRO A 121 -1.17 4.06 -1.37
C PRO A 121 -0.89 5.55 -1.12
N GLU A 122 -1.87 6.38 -1.44
CA GLU A 122 -1.87 7.84 -1.31
C GLU A 122 -1.86 8.33 0.16
N LYS A 123 -1.34 7.53 1.09
CA LYS A 123 -1.46 7.73 2.54
C LYS A 123 -0.10 7.74 3.21
N PHE A 124 0.69 8.76 2.90
CA PHE A 124 1.58 9.34 3.89
C PHE A 124 0.88 10.60 4.38
N PRO A 125 0.09 10.53 5.48
CA PRO A 125 -0.41 11.75 6.08
C PRO A 125 0.80 12.61 6.48
N PRO A 126 0.74 13.94 6.30
CA PRO A 126 1.76 14.84 6.82
C PRO A 126 1.89 14.69 8.36
N PRO A 127 3.02 15.09 8.95
CA PRO A 127 3.28 14.93 10.38
C PRO A 127 2.13 15.50 11.21
N GLY A 128 1.61 14.70 12.15
CA GLY A 128 0.54 15.11 13.07
C GLY A 128 -0.90 14.78 12.65
N MET A 129 -1.15 14.25 11.45
CA MET A 129 -2.46 13.69 11.11
C MET A 129 -2.52 12.21 11.51
N GLU A 130 -3.24 11.91 12.60
CA GLU A 130 -3.61 10.54 12.95
C GLU A 130 -4.18 9.83 11.72
N PRO A 131 -3.81 8.56 11.46
CA PRO A 131 -4.55 7.73 10.52
C PRO A 131 -5.92 7.51 11.15
N GLY A 132 -6.87 8.39 10.82
CA GLY A 132 -8.25 8.31 11.27
C GLY A 132 -8.74 6.88 11.10
N ARG A 133 -9.09 6.26 12.23
CA ARG A 133 -9.83 4.99 12.27
C ARG A 133 -10.95 5.09 11.24
N GLY A 134 -11.06 4.07 10.41
CA GLY A 134 -11.84 4.11 9.18
C GLY A 134 -13.29 4.55 9.36
N GLY A 135 -13.83 5.14 8.29
CA GLY A 135 -15.25 5.42 8.20
C GLY A 135 -15.61 6.69 7.45
N GLY A 136 -14.94 6.98 6.33
CA GLY A 136 -15.39 8.03 5.42
C GLY A 136 -16.70 7.64 4.73
N ARG A 137 -17.82 7.74 5.45
CA ARG A 137 -19.11 8.02 4.80
C ARG A 137 -18.93 9.35 4.10
N ARG A 138 -19.02 9.35 2.77
CA ARG A 138 -19.14 10.56 1.97
C ARG A 138 -20.23 11.45 2.60
N PRO A 139 -19.99 12.74 2.87
CA PRO A 139 -21.09 13.65 3.17
C PRO A 139 -22.01 13.65 1.94
N GLY A 140 -23.26 13.26 2.13
CA GLY A 140 -24.27 13.40 1.08
C GLY A 140 -24.44 14.89 0.72
N PRO A 141 -24.97 15.20 -0.48
CA PRO A 141 -25.16 16.59 -0.90
C PRO A 141 -26.02 17.32 0.13
N HIS A 142 -25.50 18.42 0.66
CA HIS A 142 -26.23 19.36 1.50
C HIS A 142 -27.41 19.91 0.68
N HIS A 143 -28.62 19.37 0.89
CA HIS A 143 -29.82 20.09 0.49
C HIS A 143 -29.99 21.25 1.47
N GLY A 144 -29.76 22.46 0.93
CA GLY A 144 -29.98 23.71 1.64
C GLY A 144 -31.43 23.78 2.11
N ARG A 145 -31.62 23.85 3.42
CA ARG A 145 -32.84 24.43 3.99
C ARG A 145 -32.77 25.93 3.74
N GLN A 146 -33.68 26.43 2.90
CA GLN A 146 -33.97 27.85 2.83
C GLN A 146 -34.57 28.30 4.18
N PRO A 147 -34.19 29.49 4.69
CA PRO A 147 -34.90 30.08 5.82
C PRO A 147 -36.30 30.53 5.35
N VAL A 148 -37.32 30.13 6.10
CA VAL A 148 -38.67 30.70 5.98
C VAL A 148 -38.65 32.04 6.72
N ASN A 149 -39.06 33.10 6.03
CA ASN A 149 -39.31 34.42 6.60
C ASN A 149 -40.37 34.38 7.69
#